data_AF-A0A7S0AIR3-F1
#
_entry.id   AF-A0A7S0AIR3-F1
#
_cell.length_a   1.000
_cell.length_b   1.000
_cell.length_c   1.000
_cell.angle_alpha   90.00
_cell.angle_beta   90.00
_cell.angle_gamma   90.00
#
_symmetry.space_group_name_H-M   'P 1'
#
loop_
_entity.id
_entity.type
_entity.pdbx_description
1 polymer ?
#
loop_
_entity_poly.entity_id
_entity_poly.type
_entity_poly.pdbx_seq_one_letter_code
_entity_poly.pdbx_strand_id
1 'polypeptide(L)'
;NRSHSTATYELDALPTEKELQSVAKLRERFQEAFAARESAGLLYPCFFGDIGITRVLRGNEGSLSESIKWFERFIDKANQYGIDRHYEHVTQKLDESGSQYGNLTMLPHYEEVQDYCRMVFTAPRPTPKGDVVQYIA
;
A
#
# COMPACT_ATOMS: atom_id res chain seq x y z
N ASN A 1 27.85 -12.29 -6.90
CA ASN A 1 27.75 -12.03 -5.45
C ASN A 1 26.94 -10.78 -5.18
N ARG A 2 25.61 -10.87 -5.14
CA ARG A 2 24.77 -9.84 -4.52
C ARG A 2 24.67 -10.19 -3.04
N SER A 3 25.43 -9.48 -2.22
CA SER A 3 25.27 -9.46 -0.77
C SER A 3 23.84 -9.01 -0.47
N HIS A 4 22.94 -9.94 -0.15
CA HIS A 4 21.65 -9.59 0.42
C HIS A 4 21.92 -9.13 1.86
N SER A 5 21.71 -7.84 2.11
CA SER A 5 21.75 -7.30 3.47
C SER A 5 20.66 -7.99 4.28
N THR A 6 21.04 -8.65 5.39
CA THR A 6 20.11 -9.25 6.37
C THR A 6 19.55 -8.19 7.30
N ALA A 7 19.26 -6.99 6.79
CA ALA A 7 18.51 -6.00 7.54
C ALA A 7 17.06 -6.46 7.61
N THR A 8 16.69 -7.11 8.71
CA THR A 8 15.30 -7.49 8.99
C THR A 8 14.52 -6.21 9.27
N TYR A 9 13.81 -5.69 8.26
CA TYR A 9 12.88 -4.58 8.46
C TYR A 9 11.61 -5.13 9.10
N GLU A 10 11.26 -4.66 10.31
CA GLU A 10 9.94 -4.89 10.85
C GLU A 10 8.91 -4.10 10.03
N LEU A 11 8.25 -4.77 9.09
CA LEU A 11 7.31 -4.14 8.13
C LEU A 11 6.14 -3.44 8.82
N ASP A 12 5.77 -3.89 10.02
CA ASP A 12 4.62 -3.41 10.79
C ASP A 12 4.99 -2.46 11.95
N ALA A 13 6.26 -2.10 12.08
CA ALA A 13 6.69 -1.07 13.03
C ALA A 13 6.33 0.33 12.53
N LEU A 14 6.11 1.28 13.45
CA LEU A 14 6.00 2.69 13.09
C LEU A 14 7.28 3.16 12.37
N PRO A 15 7.19 4.14 11.45
CA PRO A 15 8.36 4.73 10.82
C PRO A 15 9.32 5.31 11.85
N THR A 16 10.60 5.00 11.71
CA THR A 16 11.66 5.67 12.45
C THR A 16 11.87 7.09 11.92
N GLU A 17 12.50 7.96 12.72
CA GLU A 17 12.83 9.33 12.30
C GLU A 17 13.65 9.37 10.99
N LYS A 18 14.59 8.42 10.83
CA LYS A 18 15.40 8.29 9.62
C LYS A 18 14.56 7.91 8.39
N GLU A 19 13.56 7.04 8.59
CA GLU A 19 12.62 6.67 7.54
C GLU A 19 11.76 7.87 7.16
N LEU A 20 11.23 8.62 8.13
CA LEU A 20 10.45 9.83 7.89
C LEU A 20 11.23 10.91 7.12
N GLN A 21 12.52 11.09 7.41
CA GLN A 21 13.39 11.97 6.62
C GLN A 21 13.53 11.52 5.17
N SER A 22 13.53 10.20 4.93
CA SER A 22 13.59 9.64 3.58
C SER A 22 12.24 9.74 2.86
N VAL A 23 11.14 9.55 3.60
CA VAL A 23 9.77 9.79 3.11
C VAL A 23 9.61 11.24 2.68
N ALA A 24 10.09 12.21 3.49
CA ALA A 24 10.03 13.63 3.15
C ALA A 24 10.75 13.94 1.83
N LYS A 25 11.96 13.40 1.63
CA LYS A 25 12.70 13.55 0.36
C LYS A 25 12.00 12.93 -0.83
N LEU A 26 11.35 11.77 -0.64
CA LEU A 26 10.55 11.14 -1.69
C LEU A 26 9.33 12.02 -2.03
N ARG A 27 8.61 12.53 -1.03
CA ARG A 27 7.48 13.46 -1.23
C ARG A 27 7.91 14.72 -1.98
N GLU A 28 9.03 15.32 -1.59
CA GLU A 28 9.59 16.50 -2.28
C GLU A 28 9.88 16.19 -3.75
N ARG A 29 10.52 15.05 -4.05
CA ARG A 29 10.81 14.62 -5.42
C ARG A 29 9.56 14.47 -6.30
N PHE A 30 8.42 14.11 -5.70
CA PHE A 30 7.15 13.88 -6.37
C PHE A 30 6.08 14.91 -6.00
N GLN A 31 6.46 16.09 -5.51
CA GLN A 31 5.53 17.08 -4.94
C GLN A 31 4.37 17.42 -5.88
N GLU A 32 4.64 17.55 -7.19
CA GLU A 32 3.61 17.84 -8.18
C GLU A 32 2.60 16.70 -8.33
N ALA A 33 3.07 15.44 -8.29
CA ALA A 33 2.20 14.27 -8.35
C ALA A 33 1.34 14.12 -7.09
N PHE A 34 1.87 14.50 -5.92
CA PHE A 34 1.12 14.55 -4.67
C PHE A 34 0.06 15.66 -4.70
N ALA A 35 0.44 16.88 -5.10
CA ALA A 35 -0.48 18.00 -5.22
C ALA A 35 -1.61 17.72 -6.23
N ALA A 36 -1.28 17.14 -7.38
CA ALA A 36 -2.29 16.75 -8.37
C ALA A 36 -3.28 15.73 -7.79
N ARG A 37 -2.80 14.71 -7.07
CA ARG A 37 -3.65 13.70 -6.42
C ARG A 37 -4.51 14.29 -5.31
N GLU A 38 -3.95 15.18 -4.49
CA GLU A 38 -4.69 15.86 -3.43
C GLU A 38 -5.84 16.69 -4.02
N SER A 39 -5.56 17.47 -5.06
CA SER A 39 -6.59 18.27 -5.76
C SER A 39 -7.70 17.42 -6.39
N ALA A 40 -7.39 16.18 -6.74
CA ALA A 40 -8.33 15.22 -7.32
C ALA A 40 -9.02 14.32 -6.28
N GLY A 41 -8.69 14.45 -4.98
CA GLY A 41 -9.23 13.57 -3.94
C GLY A 41 -8.67 12.14 -3.95
N LEU A 42 -7.56 11.90 -4.65
CA LEU A 42 -6.95 10.58 -4.85
C LEU A 42 -5.76 10.31 -3.92
N LEU A 43 -5.49 11.20 -2.96
CA LEU A 43 -4.37 11.08 -2.03
C LEU A 43 -4.71 10.14 -0.85
N TYR A 44 -5.01 8.88 -1.15
CA TYR A 44 -5.42 7.90 -0.15
C TYR A 44 -4.33 7.67 0.93
N PRO A 45 -4.60 7.94 2.22
CA PRO A 45 -3.59 7.82 3.28
C PRO A 45 -3.01 6.40 3.44
N CYS A 46 -3.77 5.37 3.08
CA CYS A 46 -3.32 3.98 3.15
C CYS A 46 -2.08 3.71 2.28
N PHE A 47 -1.89 4.47 1.20
CA PHE A 47 -0.76 4.33 0.30
C PHE A 47 0.16 5.57 0.32
N PHE A 48 -0.43 6.76 0.26
CA PHE A 48 0.29 8.04 0.18
C PHE A 48 0.59 8.67 1.55
N GLY A 49 0.17 8.05 2.66
CA GLY A 49 0.56 8.42 4.01
C GLY A 49 1.97 7.91 4.38
N ASP A 50 2.49 8.38 5.51
CA ASP A 50 3.87 8.08 5.90
C ASP A 50 4.12 6.58 6.12
N ILE A 51 3.13 5.85 6.64
CA ILE A 51 3.20 4.40 6.79
C ILE A 51 3.29 3.71 5.42
N GLY A 52 2.46 4.11 4.46
CA GLY A 52 2.46 3.55 3.11
C GLY A 52 3.78 3.78 2.38
N ILE A 53 4.29 5.02 2.40
CA ILE A 53 5.58 5.34 1.77
C ILE A 53 6.75 4.67 2.51
N THR A 54 6.66 4.51 3.84
CA THR A 54 7.67 3.76 4.59
C THR A 54 7.72 2.30 4.17
N ARG A 55 6.58 1.67 3.82
CA ARG A 55 6.57 0.32 3.25
C ARG A 55 7.27 0.25 1.89
N VAL A 56 7.14 1.28 1.06
CA VAL A 56 7.92 1.40 -0.19
C VAL A 56 9.42 1.47 0.10
N LEU A 57 9.84 2.27 1.08
CA LEU A 57 11.24 2.36 1.50
C LEU A 57 11.77 1.01 1.98
N ARG A 58 11.05 0.35 2.90
CA ARG A 58 11.44 -0.95 3.47
C ARG A 58 11.49 -2.05 2.41
N GLY A 59 10.52 -2.08 1.49
CA GLY A 59 10.50 -3.01 0.36
C GLY A 59 11.66 -2.84 -0.61
N ASN A 60 12.32 -1.69 -0.60
CA ASN A 60 13.53 -1.39 -1.36
C ASN A 60 14.79 -1.36 -0.47
N GLU A 61 14.81 -2.12 0.63
CA GLU A 61 15.95 -2.24 1.56
C GLU A 61 16.42 -0.87 2.12
N GLY A 62 15.49 0.05 2.32
CA GLY A 62 15.77 1.42 2.79
C GLY A 62 16.50 2.30 1.77
N SER A 63 16.69 1.83 0.53
CA SER A 63 17.34 2.59 -0.53
C SER A 63 16.39 3.65 -1.10
N LEU A 64 16.68 4.93 -0.82
CA LEU A 64 15.89 6.04 -1.34
C LEU A 64 15.91 6.09 -2.88
N SER A 65 17.05 5.81 -3.52
CA SER A 65 17.17 5.85 -4.98
C SER A 65 16.34 4.77 -5.68
N GLU A 66 16.34 3.54 -5.14
CA GLU A 66 15.51 2.46 -5.69
C GLU A 66 14.03 2.70 -5.38
N SER A 67 13.72 3.25 -4.22
CA SER A 67 12.35 3.66 -3.86
C SER A 67 11.80 4.72 -4.79
N ILE A 68 12.61 5.72 -5.19
CA ILE A 68 12.22 6.74 -6.17
C ILE A 68 11.91 6.10 -7.52
N LYS A 69 12.79 5.22 -8.04
CA LYS A 69 12.56 4.54 -9.32
C LYS A 69 11.29 3.67 -9.29
N TRP A 70 11.07 2.98 -8.17
CA TRP A 70 9.87 2.18 -7.98
C TRP A 70 8.62 3.06 -7.96
N PHE A 71 8.65 4.16 -7.20
CA PHE A 71 7.52 5.05 -7.03
C PHE A 71 7.17 5.80 -8.32
N GLU A 72 8.16 6.22 -9.10
CA GLU A 72 7.95 6.81 -10.43
C GLU A 72 7.17 5.85 -11.34
N ARG A 73 7.61 4.59 -11.44
CA ARG A 73 6.90 3.55 -12.21
C ARG A 73 5.50 3.30 -11.66
N PHE A 74 5.34 3.29 -10.35
CA PHE A 74 4.04 3.11 -9.71
C PHE A 74 3.07 4.23 -10.11
N ILE A 75 3.49 5.51 -10.00
CA ILE A 75 2.66 6.66 -10.38
C ILE A 75 2.27 6.59 -11.86
N ASP A 76 3.22 6.26 -12.73
CA ASP A 76 2.95 6.10 -14.16
C ASP A 76 1.90 5.01 -14.42
N LYS A 77 2.01 3.85 -13.75
CA LYS A 77 1.04 2.77 -13.90
C LYS A 77 -0.31 3.07 -13.26
N ALA A 78 -0.31 3.74 -12.11
CA ALA A 78 -1.54 4.19 -11.46
C ALA A 78 -2.33 5.12 -12.38
N ASN A 79 -1.64 6.07 -13.03
CA ASN A 79 -2.25 6.96 -14.01
C ASN A 79 -2.70 6.19 -15.27
N GLN A 80 -1.86 5.30 -15.80
CA GLN A 80 -2.15 4.55 -17.03
C GLN A 80 -3.40 3.68 -16.89
N TYR A 81 -3.53 2.98 -15.76
CA TYR A 81 -4.59 1.99 -15.56
C TYR A 81 -5.74 2.50 -14.67
N GLY A 82 -5.66 3.73 -14.17
CA GLY A 82 -6.69 4.31 -13.30
C GLY A 82 -6.86 3.51 -12.00
N ILE A 83 -5.76 3.04 -11.40
CA ILE A 83 -5.78 2.19 -10.20
C ILE A 83 -6.54 2.87 -9.05
N ASP A 84 -6.51 4.20 -8.99
CA ASP A 84 -7.20 5.01 -7.98
C ASP A 84 -8.71 4.73 -7.93
N ARG A 85 -9.35 4.41 -9.07
CA ARG A 85 -10.79 4.06 -9.14
C ARG A 85 -11.14 2.81 -8.35
N HIS A 86 -10.19 1.88 -8.19
CA HIS A 86 -10.42 0.69 -7.39
C HIS A 86 -10.51 1.04 -5.90
N TYR A 87 -9.75 2.04 -5.43
CA TYR A 87 -9.84 2.49 -4.05
C TYR A 87 -11.17 3.19 -3.77
N GLU A 88 -11.69 3.99 -4.70
CA GLU A 88 -13.04 4.56 -4.58
C GLU A 88 -14.09 3.45 -4.41
N HIS A 89 -14.05 2.45 -5.30
CA HIS A 89 -15.00 1.32 -5.28
C HIS A 89 -14.93 0.51 -3.99
N VAL A 90 -13.72 0.20 -3.52
CA VAL A 90 -13.52 -0.56 -2.28
C VAL A 90 -13.92 0.26 -1.05
N THR A 91 -13.61 1.57 -1.03
CA THR A 91 -14.01 2.47 0.06
C THR A 91 -15.53 2.59 0.14
N GLN A 92 -16.20 2.77 -0.99
CA GLN A 92 -17.65 2.82 -1.06
C GLN A 92 -18.28 1.51 -0.55
N LYS A 93 -17.78 0.35 -1.01
CA LYS A 93 -18.28 -0.95 -0.53
C LYS A 93 -18.06 -1.15 0.97
N LEU A 94 -16.95 -0.64 1.51
CA LEU A 94 -16.67 -0.71 2.94
C LEU A 94 -17.70 0.14 3.72
N ASP A 95 -17.92 1.38 3.30
CA ASP A 95 -18.89 2.29 3.92
C ASP A 95 -20.31 1.71 3.86
N GLU A 96 -20.73 1.18 2.70
CA GLU A 96 -22.04 0.54 2.49
C GLU A 96 -22.22 -0.73 3.33
N SER A 97 -21.14 -1.47 3.59
CA SER A 97 -21.21 -2.70 4.40
C SER A 97 -21.45 -2.43 5.88
N GLY A 98 -21.22 -1.20 6.37
CA GLY A 98 -21.22 -0.89 7.80
C GLY A 98 -20.11 -1.61 8.60
N SER A 99 -19.18 -2.28 7.92
CA SER A 99 -18.03 -2.95 8.53
C SER A 99 -16.95 -1.93 8.85
N GLN A 100 -16.24 -2.15 9.96
CA GLN A 100 -15.02 -1.40 10.26
C GLN A 100 -13.80 -1.89 9.46
N TYR A 101 -13.94 -3.01 8.75
CA TYR A 101 -12.84 -3.70 8.07
C TYR A 101 -13.23 -4.16 6.67
N GLY A 102 -12.30 -4.01 5.72
CA GLY A 102 -12.44 -4.53 4.36
C GLY A 102 -12.42 -6.05 4.31
N ASN A 103 -13.22 -6.63 3.41
CA ASN A 103 -13.22 -8.07 3.09
C ASN A 103 -12.78 -8.25 1.62
N LEU A 104 -12.12 -9.36 1.30
CA LEU A 104 -11.78 -9.72 -0.08
C LEU A 104 -12.96 -9.71 -1.04
N THR A 105 -14.17 -10.05 -0.57
CA THR A 105 -15.39 -10.00 -1.38
C THR A 105 -15.69 -8.60 -1.92
N MET A 106 -15.07 -7.56 -1.34
CA MET A 106 -15.18 -6.18 -1.81
C MET A 106 -14.30 -5.91 -3.03
N LEU A 107 -13.26 -6.72 -3.28
CA LEU A 107 -12.33 -6.51 -4.38
C LEU A 107 -13.02 -6.64 -5.76
N PRO A 108 -12.59 -5.87 -6.76
CA PRO A 108 -12.99 -6.07 -8.15
C PRO A 108 -12.68 -7.50 -8.61
N HIS A 109 -13.57 -8.10 -9.40
CA HIS A 109 -13.42 -9.44 -9.97
C HIS A 109 -13.22 -10.57 -8.94
N TYR A 110 -13.59 -10.37 -7.67
CA TYR A 110 -13.44 -11.40 -6.63
C TYR A 110 -14.00 -12.76 -7.06
N GLU A 111 -15.20 -12.77 -7.68
CA GLU A 111 -15.84 -14.01 -8.14
C GLU A 111 -15.02 -14.76 -9.20
N GLU A 112 -14.24 -14.05 -10.01
CA GLU A 112 -13.40 -14.62 -11.08
C GLU A 112 -12.05 -15.09 -10.54
N VAL A 113 -11.50 -14.40 -9.53
CA VAL A 113 -10.15 -14.66 -9.01
C VAL A 113 -10.13 -15.53 -7.76
N GLN A 114 -11.25 -15.70 -7.04
CA GLN A 114 -11.30 -16.47 -5.79
C GLN A 114 -10.78 -17.91 -5.95
N ASP A 115 -10.97 -18.52 -7.11
CA ASP A 115 -10.51 -19.89 -7.39
C ASP A 115 -8.98 -19.97 -7.61
N TYR A 116 -8.37 -18.85 -8.04
CA TYR A 116 -6.93 -18.74 -8.30
C TYR A 116 -6.17 -18.12 -7.12
N CYS A 117 -6.82 -17.21 -6.38
CA CYS A 117 -6.31 -16.61 -5.15
C CYS A 117 -6.58 -17.56 -3.99
N ARG A 118 -5.68 -18.52 -3.77
CA ARG A 118 -5.69 -19.41 -2.59
C ARG A 118 -5.23 -18.68 -1.32
N MET A 119 -5.88 -17.55 -1.02
CA MET A 119 -5.72 -16.88 0.27
C MET A 119 -6.63 -17.55 1.28
N VAL A 120 -6.05 -18.29 2.22
CA VAL A 120 -6.80 -18.85 3.35
C VAL A 120 -6.68 -17.89 4.53
N PHE A 121 -7.76 -17.15 4.82
CA PHE A 121 -7.87 -16.43 6.08
C PHE A 121 -8.32 -17.43 7.15
N THR A 122 -7.38 -17.86 7.98
CA THR A 122 -7.65 -18.81 9.05
C THR A 122 -8.19 -18.14 10.31
N ALA A 123 -8.12 -16.80 10.38
CA ALA A 123 -8.63 -16.02 11.50
C ALA A 123 -10.09 -15.60 11.23
N PRO A 124 -11.06 -15.99 12.08
CA PRO A 124 -12.46 -15.56 11.95
C PRO A 124 -12.66 -14.07 12.26
N ARG A 125 -11.61 -13.38 12.73
CA ARG A 125 -11.57 -11.94 13.00
C ARG A 125 -10.22 -11.37 12.55
N PRO A 126 -10.16 -10.09 12.12
CA PRO A 126 -8.91 -9.37 11.94
C PRO A 126 -8.06 -9.39 13.20
N THR A 127 -6.78 -9.02 13.08
CA THR A 127 -5.94 -8.80 14.27
C THR A 127 -6.58 -7.74 15.19
N PRO A 128 -6.18 -7.61 16.46
CA PRO A 128 -6.62 -6.50 17.31
C PRO A 128 -6.36 -5.11 16.72
N LYS A 129 -5.49 -5.01 15.70
CA LYS A 129 -5.16 -3.79 14.96
C LYS A 129 -5.95 -3.63 13.65
N GLY A 130 -6.81 -4.59 13.29
CA GLY A 130 -7.60 -4.56 12.07
C GLY A 130 -6.90 -5.15 10.83
N ASP A 131 -5.70 -5.70 10.99
CA ASP A 131 -4.97 -6.30 9.88
C ASP A 131 -5.63 -7.62 9.47
N VAL A 132 -5.64 -7.86 8.16
CA VAL A 132 -6.06 -9.13 7.59
C VAL A 132 -4.92 -10.14 7.78
N VAL A 133 -5.18 -11.23 8.50
CA VAL A 133 -4.21 -12.33 8.65
C VAL A 133 -4.29 -13.24 7.42
N GLN A 134 -3.43 -12.97 6.45
CA GLN A 134 -3.32 -13.74 5.23
C GLN A 134 -2.22 -14.80 5.35
N TYR A 135 -2.56 -16.07 5.08
CA TYR A 135 -1.56 -17.09 4.75
C TYR A 135 -1.55 -17.29 3.24
N ILE A 136 -0.37 -17.16 2.63
CA ILE A 136 -0.12 -17.56 1.25
C ILE A 136 0.36 -19.01 1.33
N ALA A 137 -0.44 -19.93 0.78
CA ALA A 137 -0.12 -21.36 0.70
C ALA A 137 0.50 -21.72 -0.66
#